data_AF-A0A5K1E6N5-F1
#
_entry.id   AF-A0A5K1E6N5-F1
#
_cell.length_a   1.000
_cell.length_b   1.000
_cell.length_c   1.000
_cell.angle_alpha   90.00
_cell.angle_beta   90.00
_cell.angle_gamma   90.00
#
_symmetry.space_group_name_H-M   'P 1'
#
loop_
_entity.id
_entity.type
_entity.pdbx_description
1 polymer ?
#
loop_
_entity_poly.entity_id
_entity_poly.type
_entity_poly.pdbx_seq_one_letter_code
_entity_poly.pdbx_strand_id
1 'polypeptide(L)' 'CKPSVIHRDIMPANILLDEILQSKLADFGLSKAGAVDGTECSAYQTYIDP' A
#
# COMPACT_ATOMS: atom_id res chain seq x y z
N CYS A 1 -16.92 12.97 1.80
CA CYS A 1 -16.43 11.59 2.01
C CYS A 1 -15.30 11.34 1.02
N LYS A 2 -14.05 11.19 1.45
CA LYS A 2 -12.93 10.90 0.53
C LYS A 2 -12.95 9.40 0.23
N PRO A 3 -12.79 8.95 -1.03
CA PRO A 3 -12.67 7.53 -1.31
C PRO A 3 -11.47 6.98 -0.55
N SER A 4 -11.64 5.83 0.10
CA SER A 4 -10.52 5.12 0.74
C SER A 4 -9.51 4.72 -0.33
N VAL A 5 -8.21 4.81 -0.02
CA VAL A 5 -7.13 4.35 -0.91
C VAL A 5 -6.47 3.13 -0.27
N ILE A 6 -6.27 2.07 -1.04
CA ILE A 6 -5.62 0.83 -0.62
C ILE A 6 -4.27 0.74 -1.33
N HIS A 7 -3.17 0.65 -0.57
CA HIS A 7 -1.80 0.67 -1.12
C HIS A 7 -1.39 -0.63 -1.83
N ARG A 8 -1.77 -1.78 -1.25
CA ARG A 8 -1.49 -3.16 -1.72
C ARG A 8 -0.01 -3.57 -1.77
N ASP A 9 0.92 -2.66 -1.54
CA ASP A 9 2.35 -2.96 -1.51
C ASP A 9 3.05 -2.38 -0.25
N ILE A 10 2.70 -2.93 0.91
CA ILE A 10 3.30 -2.51 2.18
C ILE A 10 4.54 -3.37 2.45
N MET A 11 5.71 -2.75 2.32
CA MET A 11 7.00 -3.37 2.65
C MET A 11 7.97 -2.33 3.19
N PRO A 12 9.02 -2.73 3.95
CA PRO A 12 9.98 -1.79 4.52
C PRO A 12 10.64 -0.86 3.50
N ALA A 13 10.91 -1.36 2.28
CA ALA A 13 11.47 -0.56 1.19
C ALA A 13 10.56 0.61 0.75
N ASN A 14 9.25 0.50 0.96
CA ASN A 14 8.25 1.51 0.63
C ASN A 14 7.89 2.41 1.83
N ILE A 15 8.49 2.18 3.01
CA ILE A 15 8.32 3.04 4.19
C ILE A 15 9.57 3.91 4.31
N LEU A 16 9.49 5.12 3.76
CA LEU A 16 10.57 6.09 3.83
C LEU A 16 10.56 6.81 5.17
N LEU A 17 11.72 7.25 5.63
CA LEU A 17 11.86 8.12 6.79
C LEU A 17 12.31 9.50 6.33
N ASP A 18 11.70 10.54 6.87
CA ASP A 18 12.20 11.91 6.68
C ASP A 18 13.28 12.28 7.71
N GLU A 19 13.73 13.52 7.67
CA GLU A 19 14.82 14.07 8.50
C GLU A 19 14.56 14.04 10.02
N ILE A 20 13.29 13.89 10.44
CA ILE A 20 12.92 13.73 11.85
C ILE A 20 12.42 12.31 12.16
N LEU A 21 12.79 11.34 11.32
CA LEU A 21 12.41 9.93 11.43
C LEU A 21 10.89 9.70 11.43
N GLN A 22 10.12 10.58 10.79
CA GLN A 22 8.70 10.32 10.54
C GLN A 22 8.54 9.45 9.30
N SER A 23 7.69 8.43 9.42
CA SER A 23 7.44 7.51 8.33
C SER A 23 6.51 8.12 7.28
N LYS A 24 6.85 7.89 6.01
CA LYS A 24 6.04 8.25 4.84
C LYS A 24 5.95 7.06 3.91
N LEU A 25 4.74 6.75 3.48
CA LEU A 25 4.52 5.67 2.53
C LEU A 25 4.85 6.15 1.11
N ALA A 26 5.60 5.34 0.39
CA ALA A 26 6.01 5.57 -0.99
C ALA A 26 5.55 4.41 -1.89
N ASP A 27 5.68 4.60 -3.20
CA ASP A 27 5.30 3.65 -4.25
C ASP A 27 3.81 3.28 -4.32
N PHE A 28 3.01 4.22 -4.82
CA PHE A 28 1.58 4.03 -5.06
C PHE A 28 1.28 3.31 -6.39
N GLY A 29 2.24 2.65 -7.04
CA GLY A 29 2.05 2.01 -8.34
C GLY A 29 0.96 0.93 -8.34
N LEU A 30 0.76 0.28 -7.19
CA LEU A 30 -0.30 -0.70 -6.95
C LEU A 30 -1.50 -0.12 -6.20
N SER A 31 -1.57 1.18 -5.95
CA SER A 31 -2.66 1.78 -5.18
C SER A 31 -3.96 1.90 -5.98
N LYS A 32 -5.10 1.73 -5.31
CA LYS A 32 -6.45 1.92 -5.90
C LYS A 32 -7.39 2.63 -4.93
N ALA A 33 -8.31 3.43 -5.45
CA ALA A 33 -9.47 3.89 -4.70
C ALA A 33 -10.43 2.71 -4.46
N GLY A 34 -10.95 2.53 -3.24
CA GLY A 34 -11.90 1.48 -2.89
C GLY A 34 -13.25 1.68 -3.61
N ALA A 35 -14.09 0.68 -3.89
CA ALA A 35 -14.14 -0.73 -3.49
C ALA A 35 -13.54 -1.69 -4.53
N VAL A 36 -12.89 -2.76 -4.08
CA VAL A 36 -12.28 -3.76 -4.96
C VAL A 36 -13.20 -4.96 -5.05
N ASP A 37 -14.06 -4.99 -6.06
CA ASP A 37 -14.79 -6.19 -6.48
C ASP A 37 -13.78 -7.17 -7.09
N GLY A 38 -13.40 -8.20 -6.33
CA GLY A 38 -12.87 -9.49 -6.80
C GLY A 38 -11.70 -9.49 -7.80
N THR A 39 -11.03 -8.35 -8.03
CA THR A 39 -10.01 -8.24 -9.06
C THR A 39 -8.68 -8.69 -8.49
N GLU A 40 -7.95 -9.54 -9.24
CA GLU A 40 -6.64 -10.07 -8.86
C GLU A 40 -5.74 -8.98 -8.26
N CYS A 41 -5.44 -9.12 -6.98
CA CYS A 41 -4.52 -8.27 -6.27
C CYS A 41 -3.11 -8.84 -6.45
N SER A 42 -2.29 -8.16 -7.24
CA SER A 42 -0.86 -8.39 -7.30
C SER A 42 -0.23 -7.88 -6.00
N ALA A 43 -0.30 -8.68 -4.94
CA ALA A 43 0.42 -8.44 -3.69
C ALA A 43 1.57 -9.44 -3.56
N TYR A 44 2.64 -9.06 -2.88
CA TYR A 44 3.74 -9.97 -2.60
C TYR A 44 3.28 -11.07 -1.64
N GLN A 45 3.38 -12.34 -2.06
CA GLN A 45 2.89 -13.51 -1.33
C GLN A 45 3.32 -13.55 0.16
N THR A 46 4.54 -13.09 0.48
CA THR A 46 5.10 -13.07 1.84
C THR A 46 4.38 -12.10 2.79
N TYR A 47 3.60 -11.16 2.26
CA TYR A 47 2.94 -10.08 3.02
C TYR A 47 1.41 -10.16 2.94
N ILE A 48 0.86 -11.28 2.49
CA ILE A 48 -0.58 -11.54 2.45
C ILE A 48 -1.00 -12.25 3.74
N ASP A 49 -2.07 -11.75 4.40
CA ASP A 49 -2.68 -12.45 5.53
C ASP A 49 -3.22 -13.82 5.08
N PRO A 50 -2.99 -14.90 5.86
CA PRO A 50 -3.41 -16.25 5.48
C PRO A 50 -4.92 -16.42 5.28
#